data_AF-A0A953Y3Z8-F1
#
_entry.id   AF-A0A953Y3Z8-F1
#
_cell.length_a   1.000
_cell.length_b   1.000
_cell.length_c   1.000
_cell.angle_alpha   90.00
_cell.angle_beta   90.00
_cell.angle_gamma   90.00
#
_symmetry.space_group_name_H-M   'P 1'
#
loop_
_entity.id
_entity.type
_entity.pdbx_description
1 polymer ?
#
loop_
_entity_poly.entity_id
_entity_poly.type
_entity_poly.pdbx_seq_one_letter_code
_entity_poly.pdbx_strand_id
1 'polypeptide(L)'
;MNEEAPQAPHLSGRRKKSKQVGEVDPRPLRVDEYPAGQRVDLLVPLYRTGLGQPVNVPFVVLRGKKPGPVLGVSAAVHGDELNGIRIIHNVLKTVDPELLSGTLICAPVANVPAFEAGQRRFPEDERDLNHVFPGKKEGTASEQYARAFLTTFLPPCDFLVDIHTASRGRINSLYVRADLHQPEARRMALLMHPQIVLHGRSGDGTLRNAARVREIPAITVEAGNPSTFQGHMVYEGEAGVLRIMAALGLMAGDHAPPPPDREPVICKTSRWLRTRAGGLLTTHFGLTDKIEKRDLLVDLVDPFGHAIASYRAPAAGVVIGMSRDPVAVPGTRYCHLGAIGEPPDPRERSREGPPISDER
;
A
#
# COMPACT_ATOMS: atom_id res chain seq x y z
N MET A 1 7.13 -80.25 -20.34
CA MET A 1 8.17 -79.21 -20.37
C MET A 1 7.44 -77.91 -20.62
N ASN A 2 7.35 -77.08 -19.59
CA ASN A 2 6.54 -75.85 -19.59
C ASN A 2 7.27 -74.76 -20.39
N GLU A 3 6.57 -74.15 -21.34
CA GLU A 3 7.03 -72.99 -22.10
C GLU A 3 6.85 -71.72 -21.25
N GLU A 4 7.95 -70.99 -21.01
CA GLU A 4 7.95 -69.66 -20.41
C GLU A 4 7.60 -68.61 -21.48
N ALA A 5 6.58 -67.80 -21.20
CA ALA A 5 6.22 -66.63 -21.99
C ALA A 5 7.20 -65.46 -21.72
N PRO A 6 7.56 -64.65 -22.74
CA PRO A 6 8.51 -63.56 -22.57
C PRO A 6 7.88 -62.35 -21.86
N GLN A 7 8.61 -61.78 -20.90
CA GLN A 7 8.25 -60.56 -20.17
C GLN A 7 8.27 -59.33 -21.09
N ALA A 8 7.19 -58.54 -21.04
CA ALA A 8 7.11 -57.24 -21.71
C ALA A 8 7.95 -56.16 -20.97
N PRO A 9 8.58 -55.22 -21.68
CA PRO A 9 9.39 -54.18 -21.05
C PRO A 9 8.49 -53.17 -20.33
N HIS A 10 8.77 -52.93 -19.04
CA HIS A 10 8.17 -51.85 -18.27
C HIS A 10 8.65 -50.49 -18.82
N LEU A 11 7.81 -49.86 -19.65
CA LEU A 11 7.96 -48.46 -20.04
C LEU A 11 7.60 -47.55 -18.86
N SER A 12 8.57 -46.75 -18.45
CA SER A 12 8.45 -45.72 -17.44
C SER A 12 7.38 -44.68 -17.80
N GLY A 13 6.42 -44.45 -16.91
CA GLY A 13 5.53 -43.30 -16.96
C GLY A 13 5.73 -42.42 -15.74
N ARG A 14 6.59 -41.40 -15.82
CA ARG A 14 6.50 -40.25 -14.90
C ARG A 14 5.11 -39.66 -15.08
N ARG A 15 4.19 -39.92 -14.15
CA ARG A 15 2.89 -39.23 -14.07
C ARG A 15 3.18 -37.73 -13.95
N LYS A 16 3.05 -36.97 -15.04
CA LYS A 16 2.84 -35.52 -14.96
C LYS A 16 1.61 -35.35 -14.08
N LYS A 17 1.75 -34.73 -12.90
CA LYS A 17 0.59 -34.32 -12.09
C LYS A 17 -0.30 -33.49 -13.03
N SER A 18 -1.45 -34.00 -13.40
CA SER A 18 -2.46 -33.23 -14.10
C SER A 18 -2.79 -32.03 -13.21
N LYS A 19 -2.65 -30.81 -13.72
CA LYS A 19 -3.17 -29.63 -13.01
C LYS A 19 -4.64 -29.88 -12.72
N GLN A 20 -5.04 -29.83 -11.45
CA GLN A 20 -6.44 -29.98 -11.10
C GLN A 20 -7.23 -28.84 -11.76
N VAL A 21 -8.33 -29.19 -12.42
CA VAL A 21 -9.24 -28.22 -13.04
C VAL A 21 -9.75 -27.30 -11.92
N GLY A 22 -9.26 -26.05 -11.89
CA GLY A 22 -9.65 -25.06 -10.88
C GLY A 22 -8.52 -24.47 -10.03
N GLU A 23 -7.32 -25.06 -10.00
CA GLU A 23 -6.22 -24.48 -9.21
C GLU A 23 -5.74 -23.14 -9.82
N VAL A 24 -5.59 -22.10 -8.99
CA VAL A 24 -4.96 -20.84 -9.40
C VAL A 24 -3.45 -21.07 -9.45
N ASP A 25 -2.85 -20.86 -10.61
CA ASP A 25 -1.39 -20.95 -10.81
C ASP A 25 -0.83 -19.55 -11.10
N PRO A 26 -0.54 -18.75 -10.05
CA PRO A 26 -0.06 -17.39 -10.23
C PRO A 26 1.35 -17.41 -10.84
N ARG A 27 1.55 -16.64 -11.90
CA ARG A 27 2.84 -16.44 -12.55
C ARG A 27 3.20 -14.95 -12.52
N PRO A 28 4.49 -14.60 -12.39
CA PRO A 28 4.95 -13.22 -12.54
C PRO A 28 4.52 -12.62 -13.88
N LEU A 29 4.16 -11.33 -13.89
CA LEU A 29 4.05 -10.55 -15.12
C LEU A 29 5.46 -10.39 -15.70
N ARG A 30 5.75 -11.09 -16.78
CA ARG A 30 7.07 -11.08 -17.42
C ARG A 30 7.13 -9.94 -18.43
N VAL A 31 7.88 -8.89 -18.10
CA VAL A 31 7.98 -7.65 -18.91
C VAL A 31 8.34 -7.92 -20.37
N ASP A 32 9.20 -8.92 -20.61
CA ASP A 32 9.66 -9.34 -21.92
C ASP A 32 8.56 -9.92 -22.82
N GLU A 33 7.45 -10.40 -22.25
CA GLU A 33 6.30 -10.96 -22.99
C GLU A 33 5.39 -9.89 -23.61
N TYR A 34 5.52 -8.62 -23.22
CA TYR A 34 4.68 -7.52 -23.71
C TYR A 34 5.38 -6.67 -24.78
N PRO A 35 4.68 -6.15 -25.80
CA PRO A 35 5.30 -5.34 -26.85
C PRO A 35 5.92 -4.04 -26.30
N ALA A 36 7.12 -3.69 -26.77
CA ALA A 36 7.77 -2.42 -26.44
C ALA A 36 7.06 -1.24 -27.14
N GLY A 37 7.03 -0.08 -26.48
CA GLY A 37 6.34 1.12 -26.97
C GLY A 37 4.82 1.06 -26.82
N GLN A 38 4.29 0.12 -26.03
CA GLN A 38 2.85 -0.12 -25.97
C GLN A 38 2.31 -0.24 -24.54
N ARG A 39 1.00 -0.01 -24.45
CA ARG A 39 0.16 -0.28 -23.29
C ARG A 39 -0.58 -1.60 -23.49
N VAL A 40 -0.56 -2.45 -22.47
CA VAL A 40 -1.32 -3.70 -22.42
C VAL A 40 -2.18 -3.73 -21.15
N ASP A 41 -3.50 -3.83 -21.33
CA ASP A 41 -4.45 -3.99 -20.24
C ASP A 41 -4.76 -5.48 -20.06
N LEU A 42 -4.64 -5.98 -18.84
CA LEU A 42 -4.69 -7.39 -18.51
C LEU A 42 -5.73 -7.66 -17.42
N LEU A 43 -6.45 -8.77 -17.58
CA LEU A 43 -7.30 -9.36 -16.55
C LEU A 43 -6.68 -10.71 -16.16
N VAL A 44 -6.04 -10.76 -14.99
CA VAL A 44 -5.33 -11.95 -14.53
C VAL A 44 -6.14 -12.68 -13.47
N PRO A 45 -6.54 -13.95 -13.68
CA PRO A 45 -7.32 -14.71 -12.71
C PRO A 45 -6.43 -15.13 -11.53
N LEU A 46 -6.59 -14.48 -10.38
CA LEU A 46 -5.76 -14.71 -9.19
C LEU A 46 -6.50 -15.37 -8.03
N TYR A 47 -7.81 -15.59 -8.17
CA TYR A 47 -8.65 -16.21 -7.16
C TYR A 47 -9.91 -16.80 -7.79
N ARG A 48 -10.70 -17.55 -7.02
CA ARG A 48 -11.98 -18.10 -7.46
C ARG A 48 -13.06 -17.89 -6.42
N THR A 49 -14.26 -17.55 -6.87
CA THR A 49 -15.44 -17.42 -6.01
C THR A 49 -15.98 -18.77 -5.55
N GLY A 50 -16.97 -18.77 -4.66
CA GLY A 50 -17.68 -19.99 -4.24
C GLY A 50 -18.36 -20.76 -5.38
N LEU A 51 -18.62 -20.12 -6.53
CA LEU A 51 -19.11 -20.77 -7.75
C LEU A 51 -17.99 -21.31 -8.65
N GLY A 52 -16.73 -21.21 -8.20
CA GLY A 52 -15.55 -21.58 -8.98
C GLY A 52 -15.21 -20.60 -10.11
N GLN A 53 -15.86 -19.43 -10.19
CA GLN A 53 -15.58 -18.45 -11.25
C GLN A 53 -14.30 -17.66 -10.95
N PRO A 54 -13.48 -17.32 -11.97
CA PRO A 54 -12.25 -16.58 -11.76
C PRO A 54 -12.55 -15.14 -11.32
N VAL A 55 -11.85 -14.69 -10.28
CA VAL A 55 -11.74 -13.27 -9.94
C VAL A 55 -10.51 -12.73 -10.65
N ASN A 56 -10.75 -11.85 -11.62
CA ASN A 56 -9.71 -11.25 -12.43
C ASN A 56 -9.23 -9.94 -11.82
N VAL A 57 -7.92 -9.86 -11.56
CA VAL A 57 -7.28 -8.62 -11.10
C VAL A 57 -6.83 -7.81 -12.31
N PRO A 58 -7.23 -6.53 -12.43
CA PRO A 58 -6.79 -5.67 -13.51
C PRO A 58 -5.35 -5.24 -13.30
N PHE A 59 -4.52 -5.48 -14.30
CA PHE A 59 -3.17 -4.92 -14.40
C PHE A 59 -3.04 -4.11 -15.69
N VAL A 60 -2.17 -3.10 -15.66
CA VAL A 60 -1.77 -2.35 -16.85
C VAL A 60 -0.26 -2.38 -16.94
N VAL A 61 0.27 -2.78 -18.09
CA VAL A 61 1.71 -2.75 -18.38
C VAL A 61 1.97 -1.72 -19.47
N LEU A 62 2.73 -0.68 -19.15
CA LEU A 62 3.30 0.26 -20.13
C LEU A 62 4.77 -0.06 -20.27
N ARG A 63 5.13 -0.70 -21.39
CA ARG A 63 6.52 -1.04 -21.69
C ARG A 63 7.11 0.00 -22.63
N GLY A 64 8.21 0.61 -22.21
CA GLY A 64 8.95 1.58 -22.99
C GLY A 64 9.68 0.98 -24.19
N LYS A 65 10.04 1.83 -25.17
CA LYS A 65 10.92 1.42 -26.29
C LYS A 65 12.37 1.21 -25.86
N LYS A 66 12.80 1.92 -24.84
CA LYS A 66 14.17 1.86 -24.31
C LYS A 66 14.22 0.96 -23.08
N PRO A 67 15.32 0.23 -22.85
CA PRO A 67 15.52 -0.48 -21.59
C PRO A 67 15.59 0.51 -20.42
N GLY A 68 15.25 0.04 -19.22
CA GLY A 68 15.21 0.84 -18.00
C GLY A 68 14.57 0.06 -16.85
N PRO A 69 14.38 0.69 -15.68
CA PRO A 69 13.84 0.02 -14.51
C PRO A 69 12.34 -0.27 -14.64
N VAL A 70 11.84 -1.12 -13.75
CA VAL A 70 10.42 -1.44 -13.62
C VAL A 70 9.86 -0.80 -12.34
N LEU A 71 8.91 0.12 -12.51
CA LEU A 71 8.17 0.71 -11.41
C LEU A 71 6.80 0.01 -11.26
N GLY A 72 6.57 -0.59 -10.09
CA GLY A 72 5.27 -1.09 -9.68
C GLY A 72 4.45 0.00 -8.98
N VAL A 73 3.17 0.18 -9.37
CA VAL A 73 2.24 1.08 -8.68
C VAL A 73 0.94 0.33 -8.35
N SER A 74 0.63 0.16 -7.07
CA SER A 74 -0.61 -0.50 -6.61
C SER A 74 -1.56 0.50 -5.96
N ALA A 75 -2.86 0.22 -6.08
CA ALA A 75 -3.90 0.88 -5.33
C ALA A 75 -5.01 -0.11 -4.94
N ALA A 76 -5.89 0.32 -4.03
CA ALA A 76 -7.02 -0.46 -3.55
C ALA A 76 -6.63 -1.88 -3.09
N VAL A 77 -5.51 -1.98 -2.34
CA VAL A 77 -5.23 -3.16 -1.49
C VAL A 77 -6.35 -3.30 -0.44
N HIS A 78 -6.90 -2.17 -0.01
CA HIS A 78 -8.20 -2.07 0.66
C HIS A 78 -9.25 -1.58 -0.34
N GLY A 79 -10.39 -2.26 -0.41
CA GLY A 79 -11.40 -1.98 -1.43
C GLY A 79 -12.10 -0.63 -1.33
N ASP A 80 -12.04 0.03 -0.16
CA ASP A 80 -12.68 1.31 0.10
C ASP A 80 -11.73 2.52 -0.06
N GLU A 81 -10.52 2.32 -0.58
CA GLU A 81 -9.49 3.36 -0.73
C GLU A 81 -9.29 3.75 -2.21
N LEU A 82 -10.01 4.78 -2.65
CA LEU A 82 -10.28 5.00 -4.08
C LEU A 82 -9.30 5.95 -4.78
N ASN A 83 -8.71 6.93 -4.08
CA ASN A 83 -7.87 7.96 -4.73
C ASN A 83 -6.70 7.38 -5.56
N GLY A 84 -6.09 6.29 -5.09
CA GLY A 84 -5.00 5.60 -5.80
C GLY A 84 -5.38 5.10 -7.19
N ILE A 85 -6.62 4.66 -7.39
CA ILE A 85 -7.13 4.23 -8.70
C ILE A 85 -7.05 5.39 -9.69
N ARG A 86 -7.49 6.59 -9.27
CA ARG A 86 -7.49 7.77 -10.14
C ARG A 86 -6.08 8.30 -10.39
N ILE A 87 -5.21 8.24 -9.38
CA ILE A 87 -3.78 8.57 -9.53
C ILE A 87 -3.17 7.69 -10.62
N ILE A 88 -3.36 6.37 -10.55
CA ILE A 88 -2.88 5.43 -11.56
C ILE A 88 -3.45 5.78 -12.95
N HIS A 89 -4.76 6.01 -13.07
CA HIS A 89 -5.36 6.37 -14.36
C HIS A 89 -4.76 7.63 -14.97
N ASN A 90 -4.52 8.67 -14.16
CA ASN A 90 -3.94 9.89 -14.67
C ASN A 90 -2.48 9.69 -15.10
N VAL A 91 -1.66 8.99 -14.29
CA VAL A 91 -0.28 8.63 -14.66
C VAL A 91 -0.26 7.87 -15.99
N LEU A 92 -1.10 6.84 -16.13
CA LEU A 92 -1.21 6.05 -17.36
C LEU A 92 -1.69 6.85 -18.58
N LYS A 93 -2.41 7.96 -18.37
CA LYS A 93 -2.83 8.88 -19.43
C LYS A 93 -1.72 9.86 -19.82
N THR A 94 -0.90 10.27 -18.86
CA THR A 94 0.18 11.24 -19.05
C THR A 94 1.43 10.60 -19.67
N VAL A 95 1.70 9.33 -19.37
CA VAL A 95 2.91 8.63 -19.81
C VAL A 95 2.72 8.06 -21.22
N ASP A 96 3.54 8.52 -22.17
CA ASP A 96 3.64 7.95 -23.51
C ASP A 96 4.64 6.77 -23.52
N PRO A 97 4.20 5.52 -23.79
CA PRO A 97 5.11 4.37 -23.82
C PRO A 97 6.15 4.45 -24.95
N GLU A 98 5.96 5.26 -25.99
CA GLU A 98 6.96 5.48 -27.04
C GLU A 98 8.19 6.23 -26.54
N LEU A 99 8.01 7.07 -25.52
CA LEU A 99 9.07 7.90 -24.90
C LEU A 99 9.62 7.30 -23.60
N LEU A 100 8.93 6.30 -23.04
CA LEU A 100 9.29 5.65 -21.78
C LEU A 100 10.58 4.79 -21.91
N SER A 101 11.40 4.80 -20.86
CA SER A 101 12.57 3.92 -20.69
C SER A 101 12.34 2.96 -19.52
N GLY A 102 12.25 1.66 -19.78
CA GLY A 102 11.86 0.68 -18.76
C GLY A 102 10.37 0.34 -18.81
N THR A 103 9.73 0.13 -17.68
CA THR A 103 8.33 -0.34 -17.63
C THR A 103 7.59 0.18 -16.41
N LEU A 104 6.33 0.57 -16.61
CA LEU A 104 5.39 0.85 -15.54
C LEU A 104 4.37 -0.30 -15.46
N ILE A 105 4.29 -0.96 -14.30
CA ILE A 105 3.29 -1.99 -14.03
C ILE A 105 2.33 -1.46 -12.96
N CYS A 106 1.06 -1.31 -13.33
CA CYS A 106 0.04 -0.80 -12.42
C CYS A 106 -0.97 -1.89 -12.04
N ALA A 107 -1.33 -1.93 -10.76
CA ALA A 107 -2.46 -2.69 -10.22
C ALA A 107 -3.50 -1.70 -9.67
N PRO A 108 -4.38 -1.12 -10.51
CA PRO A 108 -5.36 -0.13 -10.07
C PRO A 108 -6.29 -0.67 -8.98
N VAL A 109 -6.70 -1.94 -9.07
CA VAL A 109 -7.52 -2.59 -8.06
C VAL A 109 -6.84 -3.88 -7.61
N ALA A 110 -5.98 -3.78 -6.61
CA ALA A 110 -5.19 -4.91 -6.12
C ALA A 110 -6.04 -5.97 -5.39
N ASN A 111 -7.09 -5.56 -4.67
CA ASN A 111 -7.99 -6.44 -3.93
C ASN A 111 -9.42 -6.33 -4.48
N VAL A 112 -9.65 -7.00 -5.61
CA VAL A 112 -10.95 -6.99 -6.31
C VAL A 112 -12.12 -7.46 -5.41
N PRO A 113 -12.01 -8.56 -4.62
CA PRO A 113 -13.10 -8.97 -3.73
C PRO A 113 -13.52 -7.88 -2.74
N ALA A 114 -12.56 -7.22 -2.08
CA ALA A 114 -12.87 -6.15 -1.13
C ALA A 114 -13.42 -4.90 -1.83
N PHE A 115 -12.92 -4.59 -3.04
CA PHE A 115 -13.40 -3.46 -3.85
C PHE A 115 -14.86 -3.62 -4.27
N GLU A 116 -15.23 -4.80 -4.81
CA GLU A 116 -16.61 -5.10 -5.19
C GLU A 116 -17.56 -5.07 -3.98
N ALA A 117 -17.08 -5.50 -2.81
CA ALA A 117 -17.82 -5.40 -1.55
C ALA A 117 -17.82 -3.98 -0.95
N GLY A 118 -17.08 -3.02 -1.52
CA GLY A 118 -16.97 -1.65 -1.03
C GLY A 118 -16.37 -1.56 0.38
N GLN A 119 -15.55 -2.51 0.80
CA GLN A 119 -15.04 -2.62 2.16
C GLN A 119 -13.51 -2.73 2.21
N ARG A 120 -12.95 -2.50 3.40
CA ARG A 120 -11.49 -2.57 3.62
C ARG A 120 -10.94 -3.99 3.55
N ARG A 121 -11.65 -4.93 4.17
CA ARG A 121 -11.17 -6.28 4.48
C ARG A 121 -11.59 -7.28 3.42
N PHE A 122 -10.84 -8.37 3.31
CA PHE A 122 -11.16 -9.47 2.42
C PHE A 122 -12.50 -10.11 2.85
N PRO A 123 -13.54 -10.18 1.99
CA PRO A 123 -14.90 -10.55 2.42
C PRO A 123 -15.05 -11.94 3.02
N GLU A 124 -14.28 -12.92 2.55
CA GLU A 124 -14.46 -14.32 2.93
C GLU A 124 -13.98 -14.65 4.35
N ASP A 125 -12.98 -13.94 4.86
CA ASP A 125 -12.38 -14.19 6.17
C ASP A 125 -12.16 -12.93 7.02
N GLU A 126 -12.63 -11.77 6.55
CA GLU A 126 -12.57 -10.48 7.25
C GLU A 126 -11.15 -10.08 7.68
N ARG A 127 -10.13 -10.55 6.95
CA ARG A 127 -8.73 -10.17 7.19
C ARG A 127 -8.36 -8.94 6.37
N ASP A 128 -7.55 -8.07 6.97
CA ASP A 128 -6.95 -6.95 6.26
C ASP A 128 -5.81 -7.49 5.38
N LEU A 129 -5.95 -7.40 4.05
CA LEU A 129 -5.00 -7.95 3.09
C LEU A 129 -3.58 -7.39 3.29
N ASN A 130 -3.47 -6.14 3.73
CA ASN A 130 -2.19 -5.49 4.03
C ASN A 130 -1.60 -5.88 5.39
N HIS A 131 -2.11 -6.97 6.00
CA HIS A 131 -1.51 -7.67 7.13
C HIS A 131 -1.39 -9.19 6.87
N VAL A 132 -1.51 -9.60 5.61
CA VAL A 132 -1.53 -11.01 5.18
C VAL A 132 -0.35 -11.38 4.28
N PHE A 133 0.32 -10.41 3.66
CA PHE A 133 1.47 -10.68 2.79
C PHE A 133 2.62 -11.38 3.56
N PRO A 134 3.29 -12.39 2.99
CA PRO A 134 3.26 -12.79 1.59
C PRO A 134 2.16 -13.80 1.22
N GLY A 135 1.26 -14.14 2.13
CA GLY A 135 0.26 -15.18 1.92
C GLY A 135 0.84 -16.60 1.96
N LYS A 136 -0.02 -17.60 1.73
CA LYS A 136 0.33 -19.03 1.80
C LYS A 136 -0.40 -19.81 0.72
N LYS A 137 0.23 -20.88 0.18
CA LYS A 137 -0.40 -21.74 -0.83
C LYS A 137 -1.59 -22.50 -0.26
N GLU A 138 -1.43 -23.04 0.95
CA GLU A 138 -2.44 -23.82 1.66
C GLU A 138 -2.90 -23.01 2.89
N GLY A 139 -3.39 -21.79 2.63
CA GLY A 139 -3.84 -20.84 3.66
C GLY A 139 -5.33 -20.54 3.60
N THR A 140 -5.74 -19.56 4.41
CA THR A 140 -7.05 -18.89 4.31
C THR A 140 -7.27 -18.25 2.94
N ALA A 141 -8.52 -17.85 2.63
CA ALA A 141 -8.87 -17.25 1.35
C ALA A 141 -8.02 -16.02 1.04
N SER A 142 -7.89 -15.09 2.00
CA SER A 142 -7.03 -13.91 1.87
C SER A 142 -5.55 -14.26 1.75
N GLU A 143 -5.05 -15.31 2.41
CA GLU A 143 -3.65 -15.76 2.29
C GLU A 143 -3.33 -16.34 0.92
N GLN A 144 -4.24 -17.12 0.34
CA GLN A 144 -4.06 -17.64 -1.01
C GLN A 144 -4.12 -16.52 -2.04
N TYR A 145 -5.06 -15.58 -1.88
CA TYR A 145 -5.16 -14.37 -2.70
C TYR A 145 -3.90 -13.51 -2.62
N ALA A 146 -3.44 -13.18 -1.40
CA ALA A 146 -2.24 -12.38 -1.16
C ALA A 146 -1.00 -13.02 -1.82
N ARG A 147 -0.86 -14.35 -1.69
CA ARG A 147 0.22 -15.08 -2.35
C ARG A 147 0.14 -14.97 -3.86
N ALA A 148 -1.05 -15.14 -4.44
CA ALA A 148 -1.26 -15.07 -5.88
C ALA A 148 -0.95 -13.67 -6.42
N PHE A 149 -1.51 -12.63 -5.81
CA PHE A 149 -1.22 -11.23 -6.14
C PHE A 149 0.28 -10.93 -6.05
N LEU A 150 0.91 -11.26 -4.91
CA LEU A 150 2.32 -10.96 -4.69
C LEU A 150 3.21 -11.68 -5.71
N THR A 151 2.92 -12.95 -6.02
CA THR A 151 3.69 -13.77 -6.97
C THR A 151 3.57 -13.24 -8.40
N THR A 152 2.43 -12.65 -8.74
CA THR A 152 2.19 -12.07 -10.07
C THR A 152 2.77 -10.67 -10.21
N PHE A 153 2.56 -9.80 -9.23
CA PHE A 153 2.81 -8.36 -9.35
C PHE A 153 4.22 -7.93 -8.96
N LEU A 154 4.74 -8.43 -7.83
CA LEU A 154 5.95 -7.86 -7.23
C LEU A 154 7.28 -8.34 -7.88
N PRO A 155 7.47 -9.61 -8.29
CA PRO A 155 8.74 -10.08 -8.83
C PRO A 155 9.34 -9.29 -10.00
N PRO A 156 8.57 -8.74 -10.96
CA PRO A 156 9.17 -7.95 -12.03
C PRO A 156 9.56 -6.53 -11.61
N CYS A 157 9.19 -6.06 -10.41
CA CYS A 157 9.38 -4.66 -10.02
C CYS A 157 10.76 -4.40 -9.39
N ASP A 158 11.43 -3.34 -9.84
CA ASP A 158 12.64 -2.81 -9.19
C ASP A 158 12.29 -1.81 -8.07
N PHE A 159 11.14 -1.13 -8.18
CA PHE A 159 10.64 -0.15 -7.22
C PHE A 159 9.13 -0.31 -7.00
N LEU A 160 8.62 0.08 -5.84
CA LEU A 160 7.18 -0.01 -5.52
C LEU A 160 6.63 1.30 -4.91
N VAL A 161 5.51 1.77 -5.46
CA VAL A 161 4.65 2.78 -4.86
C VAL A 161 3.29 2.15 -4.56
N ASP A 162 2.98 1.99 -3.28
CA ASP A 162 1.70 1.42 -2.83
C ASP A 162 0.79 2.52 -2.28
N ILE A 163 -0.32 2.80 -2.96
CA ILE A 163 -1.19 3.96 -2.67
C ILE A 163 -2.40 3.51 -1.84
N HIS A 164 -2.54 4.15 -0.67
CA HIS A 164 -3.59 3.96 0.32
C HIS A 164 -4.33 5.27 0.59
N THR A 165 -5.40 5.20 1.37
CA THR A 165 -6.05 6.36 1.99
C THR A 165 -6.31 6.08 3.48
N ALA A 166 -6.89 7.04 4.20
CA ALA A 166 -7.39 6.81 5.55
C ALA A 166 -8.46 5.70 5.56
N SER A 167 -8.65 5.04 6.72
CA SER A 167 -9.80 4.14 6.93
C SER A 167 -11.10 4.94 7.12
N ARG A 168 -12.26 4.32 6.88
CA ARG A 168 -13.59 4.92 7.17
C ARG A 168 -13.65 5.54 8.58
N GLY A 169 -14.34 6.67 8.66
CA GLY A 169 -14.44 7.48 9.87
C GLY A 169 -13.19 8.32 10.19
N ARG A 170 -12.18 8.35 9.30
CA ARG A 170 -10.95 9.13 9.48
C ARG A 170 -10.58 9.92 8.24
N ILE A 171 -9.72 10.91 8.44
CA ILE A 171 -9.10 11.71 7.38
C ILE A 171 -7.59 11.71 7.56
N ASN A 172 -6.85 11.78 6.46
CA ASN A 172 -5.38 11.86 6.44
C ASN A 172 -4.94 13.10 5.65
N SER A 173 -3.79 13.68 6.04
CA SER A 173 -2.99 14.51 5.15
C SER A 173 -2.45 13.66 3.98
N LEU A 174 -1.89 14.28 2.94
CA LEU A 174 -1.03 13.50 2.04
C LEU A 174 0.30 13.26 2.75
N TYR A 175 0.52 12.01 3.14
CA TYR A 175 1.76 11.62 3.79
C TYR A 175 2.35 10.36 3.17
N VAL A 176 3.65 10.18 3.33
CA VAL A 176 4.35 9.00 2.81
C VAL A 176 4.99 8.25 3.97
N ARG A 177 4.80 6.93 4.00
CA ARG A 177 5.53 6.02 4.89
C ARG A 177 6.67 5.36 4.12
N ALA A 178 7.88 5.47 4.65
CA ALA A 178 9.06 4.86 4.05
C ALA A 178 10.08 4.43 5.12
N ASP A 179 10.92 3.45 4.77
CA ASP A 179 12.15 3.20 5.53
C ASP A 179 13.19 4.22 5.09
N LEU A 180 13.30 5.33 5.82
CA LEU A 180 14.24 6.41 5.48
C LEU A 180 15.72 6.03 5.64
N HIS A 181 16.02 4.85 6.18
CA HIS A 181 17.38 4.31 6.18
C HIS A 181 17.74 3.68 4.83
N GLN A 182 16.75 3.38 3.97
CA GLN A 182 16.98 2.93 2.60
C GLN A 182 17.02 4.15 1.66
N PRO A 183 18.18 4.48 1.04
CA PRO A 183 18.35 5.72 0.30
C PRO A 183 17.32 5.94 -0.82
N GLU A 184 17.04 4.92 -1.63
CA GLU A 184 16.06 5.05 -2.72
C GLU A 184 14.62 5.20 -2.22
N ALA A 185 14.22 4.51 -1.15
CA ALA A 185 12.90 4.71 -0.57
C ALA A 185 12.76 6.11 0.05
N ARG A 186 13.82 6.63 0.70
CA ARG A 186 13.86 8.03 1.18
C ARG A 186 13.73 9.01 0.01
N ARG A 187 14.48 8.79 -1.07
CA ARG A 187 14.44 9.63 -2.28
C ARG A 187 13.04 9.64 -2.90
N MET A 188 12.42 8.47 -3.09
CA MET A 188 11.06 8.35 -3.59
C MET A 188 10.05 9.07 -2.69
N ALA A 189 10.16 8.92 -1.36
CA ALA A 189 9.26 9.58 -0.43
C ALA A 189 9.34 11.12 -0.49
N LEU A 190 10.53 11.67 -0.66
CA LEU A 190 10.73 13.12 -0.80
C LEU A 190 10.25 13.64 -2.16
N LEU A 191 10.45 12.87 -3.24
CA LEU A 191 9.97 13.21 -4.59
C LEU A 191 8.44 13.24 -4.69
N MET A 192 7.72 12.57 -3.80
CA MET A 192 6.27 12.76 -3.69
C MET A 192 5.91 14.19 -3.26
N HIS A 193 6.82 14.92 -2.59
CA HIS A 193 6.57 16.20 -1.91
C HIS A 193 5.31 16.17 -1.03
N PRO A 194 5.12 15.17 -0.14
CA PRO A 194 3.94 15.14 0.74
C PRO A 194 4.01 16.26 1.78
N GLN A 195 2.93 16.50 2.52
CA GLN A 195 3.01 17.37 3.70
C GLN A 195 3.88 16.73 4.79
N ILE A 196 3.86 15.39 4.91
CA ILE A 196 4.58 14.66 5.95
C ILE A 196 5.26 13.40 5.38
N VAL A 197 6.50 13.14 5.80
CA VAL A 197 7.16 11.85 5.61
C VAL A 197 7.32 11.17 6.95
N LEU A 198 6.71 10.00 7.12
CA LEU A 198 6.79 9.19 8.33
C LEU A 198 7.81 8.07 8.13
N HIS A 199 8.89 8.11 8.91
CA HIS A 199 9.79 6.97 9.03
C HIS A 199 9.07 5.80 9.68
N GLY A 200 9.22 4.62 9.08
CA GLY A 200 8.82 3.38 9.69
C GLY A 200 9.30 2.19 8.88
N ARG A 201 10.05 1.30 9.53
CA ARG A 201 10.26 -0.06 9.01
C ARG A 201 8.87 -0.69 8.88
N SER A 202 8.52 -1.16 7.68
CA SER A 202 7.21 -1.75 7.41
C SER A 202 6.87 -2.82 8.45
N GLY A 203 5.64 -2.81 8.95
CA GLY A 203 5.15 -3.88 9.83
C GLY A 203 5.03 -5.20 9.07
N ASP A 204 5.03 -6.30 9.82
CA ASP A 204 4.81 -7.63 9.28
C ASP A 204 3.45 -7.71 8.56
N GLY A 205 3.38 -8.48 7.48
CA GLY A 205 2.12 -8.65 6.74
C GLY A 205 1.82 -7.62 5.64
N THR A 206 2.54 -6.49 5.54
CA THR A 206 2.25 -5.44 4.55
C THR A 206 2.88 -5.72 3.18
N LEU A 207 2.29 -5.19 2.10
CA LEU A 207 2.88 -5.25 0.74
C LEU A 207 4.25 -4.55 0.70
N ARG A 208 4.36 -3.39 1.35
CA ARG A 208 5.63 -2.66 1.50
C ARG A 208 6.69 -3.49 2.24
N ASN A 209 6.32 -4.28 3.25
CA ASN A 209 7.26 -5.19 3.90
C ASN A 209 7.67 -6.35 2.97
N ALA A 210 6.73 -6.89 2.19
CA ALA A 210 7.04 -7.94 1.23
C ALA A 210 8.01 -7.47 0.13
N ALA A 211 7.94 -6.20 -0.27
CA ALA A 211 8.94 -5.55 -1.13
C ALA A 211 10.30 -5.40 -0.42
N ARG A 212 10.30 -4.88 0.82
CA ARG A 212 11.52 -4.70 1.62
C ARG A 212 12.28 -6.01 1.85
N VAL A 213 11.59 -7.12 2.12
CA VAL A 213 12.21 -8.46 2.28
C VAL A 213 12.91 -8.94 1.01
N ARG A 214 12.51 -8.41 -0.16
CA ARG A 214 13.15 -8.65 -1.47
C ARG A 214 14.12 -7.54 -1.87
N GLU A 215 14.44 -6.63 -0.95
CA GLU A 215 15.32 -5.47 -1.17
C GLU A 215 14.80 -4.47 -2.23
N ILE A 216 13.53 -4.58 -2.63
CA ILE A 216 12.86 -3.64 -3.53
C ILE A 216 12.54 -2.35 -2.74
N PRO A 217 13.08 -1.18 -3.11
CA PRO A 217 12.73 0.08 -2.47
C PRO A 217 11.24 0.38 -2.65
N ALA A 218 10.57 0.65 -1.54
CA ALA A 218 9.11 0.76 -1.51
C ALA A 218 8.63 1.86 -0.57
N ILE A 219 7.63 2.61 -1.04
CA ILE A 219 6.93 3.62 -0.25
C ILE A 219 5.43 3.32 -0.21
N THR A 220 4.79 3.70 0.90
CA THR A 220 3.33 3.74 0.98
C THR A 220 2.89 5.21 0.94
N VAL A 221 2.09 5.57 -0.05
CA VAL A 221 1.51 6.91 -0.18
C VAL A 221 0.11 6.90 0.41
N GLU A 222 -0.20 7.81 1.30
CA GLU A 222 -1.51 7.91 1.95
C GLU A 222 -2.21 9.16 1.42
N ALA A 223 -3.06 8.98 0.42
CA ALA A 223 -3.64 10.04 -0.38
C ALA A 223 -5.04 10.43 0.11
N GLY A 224 -5.15 10.95 1.33
CA GLY A 224 -6.39 11.53 1.85
C GLY A 224 -7.39 10.53 2.44
N ASN A 225 -8.66 10.68 2.11
CA ASN A 225 -9.81 10.07 2.77
C ASN A 225 -10.32 8.84 2.00
N PRO A 226 -10.99 7.90 2.67
CA PRO A 226 -11.60 6.73 2.02
C PRO A 226 -12.85 7.09 1.23
N SER A 227 -13.24 6.19 0.34
CA SER A 227 -14.56 6.10 -0.29
C SER A 227 -14.98 7.32 -1.13
N THR A 228 -14.06 8.22 -1.46
CA THR A 228 -14.31 9.38 -2.32
C THR A 228 -13.09 9.69 -3.17
N PHE A 229 -13.32 10.32 -4.31
CA PHE A 229 -12.24 10.99 -5.04
C PHE A 229 -12.03 12.40 -4.49
N GLN A 230 -10.78 12.76 -4.24
CA GLN A 230 -10.36 14.09 -3.83
C GLN A 230 -9.42 14.65 -4.89
N GLY A 231 -9.92 15.57 -5.72
CA GLY A 231 -9.17 16.08 -6.89
C GLY A 231 -7.77 16.59 -6.56
N HIS A 232 -7.61 17.33 -5.45
CA HIS A 232 -6.29 17.83 -5.03
C HIS A 232 -5.33 16.70 -4.62
N MET A 233 -5.81 15.69 -3.88
CA MET A 233 -4.99 14.52 -3.49
C MET A 233 -4.58 13.70 -4.71
N VAL A 234 -5.50 13.52 -5.66
CA VAL A 234 -5.24 12.83 -6.91
C VAL A 234 -4.19 13.57 -7.73
N TYR A 235 -4.31 14.88 -7.87
CA TYR A 235 -3.35 15.70 -8.61
C TYR A 235 -1.96 15.66 -7.96
N GLU A 236 -1.86 15.85 -6.64
CA GLU A 236 -0.57 15.80 -5.95
C GLU A 236 0.06 14.41 -6.00
N GLY A 237 -0.75 13.35 -5.87
CA GLY A 237 -0.31 11.97 -5.98
C GLY A 237 0.22 11.62 -7.37
N GLU A 238 -0.49 12.02 -8.43
CA GLU A 238 -0.03 11.90 -9.82
C GLU A 238 1.30 12.61 -10.03
N ALA A 239 1.37 13.88 -9.62
CA ALA A 239 2.57 14.68 -9.78
C ALA A 239 3.78 14.06 -9.06
N GLY A 240 3.56 13.50 -7.86
CA GLY A 240 4.58 12.77 -7.11
C GLY A 240 5.07 11.51 -7.82
N VAL A 241 4.16 10.68 -8.36
CA VAL A 241 4.54 9.48 -9.11
C VAL A 241 5.33 9.84 -10.37
N LEU A 242 4.93 10.87 -11.11
CA LEU A 242 5.65 11.33 -12.30
C LEU A 242 7.05 11.86 -11.96
N ARG A 243 7.22 12.58 -10.84
CA ARG A 243 8.55 12.98 -10.34
C ARG A 243 9.43 11.79 -9.99
N ILE A 244 8.86 10.75 -9.36
CA ILE A 244 9.56 9.49 -9.10
C ILE A 244 9.99 8.85 -10.41
N MET A 245 9.08 8.72 -11.38
CA MET A 245 9.38 8.13 -12.69
C MET A 245 10.54 8.84 -13.38
N ALA A 246 10.52 10.18 -13.42
CA ALA A 246 11.60 10.97 -13.98
C ALA A 246 12.93 10.77 -13.23
N ALA A 247 12.91 10.77 -11.90
CA ALA A 247 14.11 10.59 -11.08
C ALA A 247 14.73 9.19 -11.20
N LEU A 248 13.90 8.17 -11.47
CA LEU A 248 14.33 6.80 -11.74
C LEU A 248 14.77 6.59 -13.21
N GLY A 249 14.66 7.61 -14.06
CA GLY A 249 15.04 7.54 -15.48
C GLY A 249 14.00 6.87 -16.37
N LEU A 250 12.76 6.68 -15.89
CA LEU A 250 11.66 6.19 -16.73
C LEU A 250 11.23 7.23 -17.75
N MET A 251 11.28 8.50 -17.37
CA MET A 251 10.91 9.65 -18.21
C MET A 251 12.04 10.68 -18.22
N ALA A 252 12.05 11.55 -19.23
CA ALA A 252 12.96 12.70 -19.24
C ALA A 252 12.62 13.67 -18.09
N GLY A 253 13.65 14.22 -17.44
CA GLY A 253 13.50 15.02 -16.22
C GLY A 253 12.74 16.34 -16.41
N ASP A 254 12.82 16.92 -17.61
CA ASP A 254 12.10 18.12 -18.03
C ASP A 254 10.59 17.89 -18.23
N HIS A 255 10.14 16.63 -18.28
CA HIS A 255 8.73 16.28 -18.27
C HIS A 255 8.16 16.03 -16.86
N ALA A 256 9.00 16.11 -15.81
CA ALA A 256 8.54 15.98 -14.45
C ALA A 256 7.72 17.22 -14.02
N PRO A 257 6.57 17.04 -13.37
CA PRO A 257 5.84 18.17 -12.79
C PRO A 257 6.70 18.91 -11.75
N PRO A 258 6.67 20.26 -11.72
CA PRO A 258 7.44 21.02 -10.76
C PRO A 258 7.02 20.66 -9.33
N PRO A 259 7.95 20.71 -8.36
CA PRO A 259 7.60 20.49 -6.97
C PRO A 259 6.71 21.64 -6.46
N PRO A 260 5.74 21.38 -5.57
CA PRO A 260 5.05 22.43 -4.86
C PRO A 260 6.02 23.21 -3.95
N ASP A 261 5.67 24.46 -3.63
CA ASP A 261 6.42 25.30 -2.67
C ASP A 261 6.15 24.85 -1.22
N ARG A 262 6.66 23.65 -0.89
CA ARG A 262 6.63 23.09 0.46
C ARG A 262 7.74 22.05 0.65
N GLU A 263 8.29 22.04 1.86
CA GLU A 263 9.15 20.97 2.34
C GLU A 263 8.35 20.00 3.22
N PRO A 264 8.48 18.67 3.03
CA PRO A 264 7.81 17.70 3.88
C PRO A 264 8.31 17.74 5.32
N VAL A 265 7.39 17.67 6.29
CA VAL A 265 7.77 17.49 7.70
C VAL A 265 8.17 16.03 7.92
N ILE A 266 9.42 15.79 8.32
CA ILE A 266 9.91 14.45 8.62
C ILE A 266 9.53 14.07 10.06
N CYS A 267 8.91 12.90 10.21
CA CYS A 267 8.55 12.31 11.49
C CYS A 267 9.31 11.00 11.71
N LYS A 268 10.12 10.93 12.77
CA LYS A 268 10.90 9.74 13.12
C LYS A 268 10.06 8.59 13.64
N THR A 269 8.94 8.91 14.27
CA THR A 269 7.95 7.96 14.79
C THR A 269 6.57 8.61 14.81
N SER A 270 5.53 7.83 15.09
CA SER A 270 4.18 8.34 15.32
C SER A 270 3.42 7.44 16.29
N ARG A 271 2.29 7.93 16.80
CA ARG A 271 1.35 7.13 17.58
C ARG A 271 -0.08 7.59 17.36
N TRP A 272 -1.01 6.66 17.48
CA TRP A 272 -2.41 6.99 17.60
C TRP A 272 -2.76 7.26 19.05
N LEU A 273 -3.22 8.47 19.34
CA LEU A 273 -3.85 8.79 20.61
C LEU A 273 -5.28 8.24 20.63
N ARG A 274 -5.68 7.70 21.79
CA ARG A 274 -6.93 6.97 21.96
C ARG A 274 -7.75 7.51 23.11
N THR A 275 -9.07 7.50 22.96
CA THR A 275 -10.00 7.83 24.04
C THR A 275 -9.93 6.76 25.14
N ARG A 276 -10.20 7.16 26.38
CA ARG A 276 -10.37 6.26 27.54
C ARG A 276 -11.83 6.03 27.90
N ALA A 277 -12.73 6.90 27.44
CA ALA A 277 -14.16 6.83 27.63
C ALA A 277 -14.88 6.84 26.27
N GLY A 278 -16.15 6.44 26.27
CA GLY A 278 -17.05 6.66 25.13
C GLY A 278 -17.77 8.01 25.23
N GLY A 279 -18.27 8.51 24.12
CA GLY A 279 -18.99 9.77 24.04
C GLY A 279 -19.01 10.37 22.64
N LEU A 280 -19.67 11.51 22.51
CA LEU A 280 -19.66 12.35 21.31
C LEU A 280 -18.39 13.21 21.32
N LEU A 281 -17.56 13.02 20.30
CA LEU A 281 -16.21 13.53 20.17
C LEU A 281 -16.18 14.82 19.36
N THR A 282 -15.63 15.87 19.96
CA THR A 282 -15.26 17.12 19.28
C THR A 282 -13.75 17.23 19.25
N THR A 283 -13.17 17.48 18.07
CA THR A 283 -11.72 17.72 17.91
C THR A 283 -11.43 19.22 17.83
N HIS A 284 -10.29 19.63 18.38
CA HIS A 284 -9.83 21.03 18.44
C HIS A 284 -8.51 21.28 17.68
N PHE A 285 -8.28 20.47 16.65
CA PHE A 285 -7.07 20.51 15.81
C PHE A 285 -7.42 20.04 14.40
N GLY A 286 -6.61 20.44 13.42
CA GLY A 286 -6.69 20.04 12.03
C GLY A 286 -5.54 19.11 11.60
N LEU A 287 -5.64 18.62 10.37
CA LEU A 287 -4.52 17.94 9.72
C LEU A 287 -3.34 18.90 9.54
N THR A 288 -2.12 18.39 9.72
CA THR A 288 -0.86 19.13 9.60
C THR A 288 -0.61 20.23 10.65
N ASP A 289 -1.54 20.42 11.60
CA ASP A 289 -1.32 21.31 12.73
C ASP A 289 -0.12 20.84 13.57
N LYS A 290 0.68 21.80 14.02
CA LYS A 290 1.70 21.58 15.04
C LYS A 290 1.02 21.67 16.40
N ILE A 291 1.21 20.64 17.19
CA ILE A 291 0.64 20.48 18.52
C ILE A 291 1.75 20.65 19.54
N GLU A 292 1.50 21.40 20.59
CA GLU A 292 2.36 21.51 21.76
C GLU A 292 1.89 20.58 22.89
N LYS A 293 2.82 20.25 23.80
CA LYS A 293 2.46 19.44 24.96
C LYS A 293 1.40 20.17 25.79
N ARG A 294 0.34 19.43 26.17
CA ARG A 294 -0.82 19.89 26.95
C ARG A 294 -1.88 20.69 26.18
N ASP A 295 -1.72 20.90 24.87
CA ASP A 295 -2.80 21.45 24.03
C ASP A 295 -4.08 20.64 24.17
N LEU A 296 -5.23 21.32 24.20
CA LEU A 296 -6.53 20.64 24.21
C LEU A 296 -6.76 20.03 22.83
N LEU A 297 -7.00 18.73 22.79
CA LEU A 297 -7.21 18.01 21.53
C LEU A 297 -8.67 17.62 21.33
N VAL A 298 -9.31 17.11 22.38
CA VAL A 298 -10.65 16.53 22.28
C VAL A 298 -11.46 16.85 23.52
N ASP A 299 -12.75 17.13 23.33
CA ASP A 299 -13.78 17.01 24.35
C ASP A 299 -14.75 15.88 24.01
N LEU A 300 -15.19 15.15 25.03
CA LEU A 300 -16.24 14.14 24.98
C LEU A 300 -17.45 14.60 25.78
N VAL A 301 -18.63 14.49 25.19
CA VAL A 301 -19.92 14.69 25.87
C VAL A 301 -20.82 13.47 25.76
N ASP A 302 -21.76 13.32 26.68
CA ASP A 302 -22.82 12.32 26.57
C ASP A 302 -23.92 12.76 25.56
N PRO A 303 -24.90 11.91 25.23
CA PRO A 303 -26.00 12.30 24.33
C PRO A 303 -26.87 13.46 24.81
N PHE A 304 -26.79 13.85 26.09
CA PHE A 304 -27.49 15.00 26.67
C PHE A 304 -26.64 16.28 26.63
N GLY A 305 -25.38 16.19 26.24
CA GLY A 305 -24.44 17.31 26.18
C GLY A 305 -23.64 17.53 27.47
N HIS A 306 -23.72 16.63 28.46
CA HIS A 306 -22.90 16.73 29.66
C HIS A 306 -21.46 16.28 29.37
N ALA A 307 -20.49 17.03 29.92
CA ALA A 307 -19.08 16.71 29.76
C ALA A 307 -18.73 15.35 30.41
N ILE A 308 -18.01 14.52 29.65
CA ILE A 308 -17.46 13.24 30.10
C ILE A 308 -15.96 13.37 30.38
N ALA A 309 -15.20 13.86 29.40
CA ALA A 309 -13.75 13.94 29.48
C ALA A 309 -13.17 14.95 28.48
N SER A 310 -12.00 15.49 28.81
CA SER A 310 -11.16 16.26 27.88
C SER A 310 -9.79 15.60 27.76
N TYR A 311 -9.27 15.49 26.55
CA TYR A 311 -7.94 14.95 26.28
C TYR A 311 -6.99 16.04 25.82
N ARG A 312 -5.79 16.04 26.42
CA ARG A 312 -4.71 16.96 26.08
C ARG A 312 -3.53 16.22 25.48
N ALA A 313 -2.77 16.90 24.63
CA ALA A 313 -1.63 16.34 23.95
C ALA A 313 -0.55 15.86 24.94
N PRO A 314 -0.11 14.59 24.87
CA PRO A 314 0.90 14.07 25.80
C PRO A 314 2.32 14.55 25.47
N ALA A 315 2.56 15.01 24.24
CA ALA A 315 3.81 15.55 23.74
C ALA A 315 3.54 16.48 22.54
N ALA A 316 4.53 17.28 22.18
CA ALA A 316 4.49 18.05 20.95
C ALA A 316 4.64 17.16 19.70
N GLY A 317 4.16 17.63 18.55
CA GLY A 317 4.23 16.89 17.29
C GLY A 317 3.45 17.55 16.16
N VAL A 318 3.20 16.79 15.10
CA VAL A 318 2.36 17.20 13.96
C VAL A 318 1.23 16.20 13.74
N VAL A 319 0.02 16.69 13.42
CA VAL A 319 -1.13 15.83 13.15
C VAL A 319 -1.02 15.24 11.74
N ILE A 320 -0.86 13.92 11.65
CA ILE A 320 -0.78 13.18 10.38
C ILE A 320 -2.19 12.86 9.85
N GLY A 321 -3.06 12.42 10.75
CA GLY A 321 -4.40 11.92 10.49
C GLY A 321 -5.28 12.04 11.74
N MET A 322 -6.59 11.99 11.59
CA MET A 322 -7.52 12.19 12.71
C MET A 322 -8.86 11.49 12.50
N SER A 323 -9.59 11.24 13.59
CA SER A 323 -10.98 10.78 13.51
C SER A 323 -11.88 11.92 13.02
N ARG A 324 -12.85 11.56 12.20
CA ARG A 324 -13.97 12.40 11.81
C ARG A 324 -15.32 11.79 12.20
N ASP A 325 -15.33 10.53 12.64
CA ASP A 325 -16.48 9.93 13.29
C ASP A 325 -16.68 10.60 14.67
N PRO A 326 -17.86 11.24 14.90
CA PRO A 326 -18.15 11.87 16.18
C PRO A 326 -18.45 10.84 17.27
N VAL A 327 -18.73 9.57 16.95
CA VAL A 327 -19.03 8.57 17.97
C VAL A 327 -17.76 7.86 18.40
N ALA A 328 -17.35 8.10 19.65
CA ALA A 328 -16.22 7.41 20.25
C ALA A 328 -16.68 6.33 21.23
N VAL A 329 -15.98 5.20 21.22
CA VAL A 329 -15.96 4.19 22.29
C VAL A 329 -14.59 4.25 22.97
N PRO A 330 -14.40 3.66 24.15
CA PRO A 330 -13.05 3.51 24.71
C PRO A 330 -12.10 2.86 23.71
N GLY A 331 -10.93 3.44 23.52
CA GLY A 331 -9.94 2.98 22.55
C GLY A 331 -10.08 3.58 21.14
N THR A 332 -11.10 4.39 20.86
CA THR A 332 -11.24 5.11 19.58
C THR A 332 -9.99 5.96 19.32
N ARG A 333 -9.38 5.73 18.15
CA ARG A 333 -8.23 6.51 17.66
C ARG A 333 -8.71 7.88 17.21
N TYR A 334 -8.24 8.95 17.84
CA TYR A 334 -8.69 10.32 17.51
C TYR A 334 -7.63 11.19 16.84
N CYS A 335 -6.35 11.01 17.16
CA CYS A 335 -5.25 11.81 16.61
C CYS A 335 -4.05 10.91 16.30
N HIS A 336 -3.59 10.91 15.05
CA HIS A 336 -2.33 10.30 14.64
C HIS A 336 -1.23 11.35 14.76
N LEU A 337 -0.53 11.36 15.88
CA LEU A 337 0.48 12.36 16.20
C LEU A 337 1.86 11.87 15.75
N GLY A 338 2.48 12.59 14.84
CA GLY A 338 3.85 12.41 14.39
C GLY A 338 4.85 13.13 15.28
N ALA A 339 5.91 12.43 15.68
CA ALA A 339 7.05 13.05 16.37
C ALA A 339 8.03 13.59 15.34
N ILE A 340 8.11 14.91 15.24
CA ILE A 340 8.98 15.61 14.27
C ILE A 340 10.46 15.29 14.55
N GLY A 341 11.21 15.02 13.49
CA GLY A 341 12.65 14.79 13.52
C GLY A 341 13.07 13.68 12.57
N GLU A 342 14.36 13.66 12.24
CA GLU A 342 14.99 12.57 11.48
C GLU A 342 15.05 11.28 12.33
N PRO A 343 14.96 10.10 11.70
CA PRO A 343 15.15 8.85 12.41
C PRO A 343 16.60 8.74 12.89
N PRO A 344 16.82 8.14 14.08
CA PRO A 344 18.17 7.95 14.59
C PRO A 344 18.98 7.04 13.66
N ASP A 345 20.31 7.15 13.70
CA ASP A 345 21.20 6.26 12.95
C ASP A 345 20.93 4.81 13.39
N PRO A 346 20.73 3.85 12.46
CA PRO A 346 20.57 2.44 12.78
C PRO A 346 21.65 1.88 13.72
N ARG A 347 22.87 2.43 13.65
CA ARG A 347 24.01 2.03 14.49
C ARG A 347 23.85 2.46 15.94
N GLU A 348 23.16 3.58 16.19
CA GLU A 348 22.90 4.09 17.54
C GLU A 348 21.82 3.28 18.26
N ARG A 349 20.85 2.69 17.53
CA ARG A 349 19.82 1.80 18.10
C ARG A 349 20.36 0.52 18.71
N SER A 350 21.57 0.07 18.37
CA SER A 350 22.15 -1.15 18.97
C SER A 350 22.43 -1.02 20.48
N ARG A 351 22.33 0.20 21.04
CA ARG A 351 22.55 0.50 22.46
C ARG A 351 21.27 0.63 23.27
N GLU A 352 20.11 0.74 22.62
CA GLU A 352 18.81 0.82 23.27
C GLU A 352 17.99 -0.40 22.84
N GLY A 353 17.56 -1.21 23.81
CA GLY A 353 16.87 -2.49 23.58
C GLY A 353 15.65 -2.40 22.64
N PRO A 354 15.08 -3.55 22.25
CA PRO A 354 14.05 -3.59 21.21
C PRO A 354 12.86 -2.68 21.54
N PRO A 355 12.28 -2.00 20.52
CA PRO A 355 11.10 -1.17 20.73
C PRO A 355 9.96 -2.03 21.27
N ILE A 356 9.26 -1.53 22.29
CA ILE A 356 8.00 -2.10 22.76
C ILE A 356 7.03 -2.07 21.58
N SER A 357 6.67 -3.25 21.10
CA SER A 357 5.63 -3.46 20.10
C SER A 357 4.27 -3.13 20.70
N ASP A 358 3.77 -1.92 20.47
CA ASP A 358 2.34 -1.63 20.65
C ASP A 358 1.56 -2.14 19.43
N GLU A 359 1.43 -3.46 19.33
CA GLU A 359 0.40 -4.12 18.53
C GLU A 359 -0.81 -4.40 19.42
N ARG A 360 -1.88 -3.61 19.23
CA ARG A 360 -3.30 -4.01 19.19
C ARG A 360 -4.21 -2.84 18.75
#